data_AF-A0A0G0XME7-F1
#
_entry.id   AF-A0A0G0XME7-F1
#
_cell.length_a   1.000
_cell.length_b   1.000
_cell.length_c   1.000
_cell.angle_alpha   90.00
_cell.angle_beta   90.00
_cell.angle_gamma   90.00
#
_symmetry.space_group_name_H-M   'P 1'
#
loop_
_entity.id
_entity.type
_entity.pdbx_description
1 polymer ?
#
loop_
_entity_poly.entity_id
_entity_poly.type
_entity_poly.pdbx_seq_one_letter_code
_entity_poly.pdbx_strand_id
1 'polypeptide(L)'
;MSKKIIWAVIILIILAGIALAAKFFIGGDEDAWLCDNGQWVRHGHPSAPMPASGCGVSPSESAQAGLANPASVNCINKGGQIEIRTDEAGGQAGFCKFTDGSECEEWAFFRGECAASQK
;
A
#
# COMPACT_ATOMS: atom_id res chain seq x y z
N MET A 1 -4.63 -20.73 -57.37
CA MET A 1 -4.08 -20.45 -56.02
C MET A 1 -3.71 -21.77 -55.36
N SER A 2 -2.48 -21.93 -54.84
CA SER A 2 -2.05 -23.21 -54.24
C SER A 2 -2.87 -23.51 -52.98
N LYS A 3 -3.29 -24.76 -52.78
CA LYS A 3 -4.02 -25.18 -51.57
C LYS A 3 -3.29 -24.75 -50.30
N LYS A 4 -1.95 -24.71 -50.31
CA LYS A 4 -1.10 -24.22 -49.21
C LYS A 4 -1.31 -22.72 -48.92
N ILE A 5 -1.47 -21.92 -49.98
CA ILE A 5 -1.74 -20.48 -49.86
C ILE A 5 -3.16 -20.25 -49.33
N ILE A 6 -4.13 -21.04 -49.79
CA ILE A 6 -5.52 -20.96 -49.30
C ILE A 6 -5.57 -21.28 -47.80
N TRP A 7 -4.91 -22.36 -47.36
CA TRP A 7 -4.82 -22.70 -45.93
C TRP A 7 -4.08 -21.65 -45.10
N ALA A 8 -2.99 -21.07 -45.62
CA ALA A 8 -2.27 -20.01 -44.93
C ALA A 8 -3.13 -18.75 -44.71
N VAL A 9 -3.93 -18.36 -45.70
CA VAL A 9 -4.86 -17.21 -45.59
C VAL A 9 -5.98 -17.50 -44.60
N ILE A 10 -6.55 -18.72 -44.60
CA ILE A 10 -7.60 -19.11 -43.64
C ILE A 10 -7.07 -19.08 -42.20
N ILE A 11 -5.87 -19.61 -41.97
CA ILE A 11 -5.23 -19.59 -40.63
C ILE A 11 -5.00 -18.15 -40.17
N LEU A 12 -4.52 -17.27 -41.05
CA LEU A 12 -4.31 -15.85 -40.73
C LEU A 12 -5.62 -15.15 -40.35
N ILE A 13 -6.72 -15.42 -41.05
CA ILE A 13 -8.04 -14.84 -40.75
C ILE A 13 -8.56 -15.35 -39.39
N ILE A 14 -8.39 -16.64 -39.10
CA ILE A 14 -8.77 -17.23 -37.81
C ILE A 14 -7.96 -16.61 -36.67
N LEU A 15 -6.64 -16.48 -36.83
CA LEU A 15 -5.76 -15.87 -35.83
C LEU A 15 -6.12 -14.39 -35.58
N ALA A 16 -6.40 -13.63 -36.64
CA ALA A 16 -6.85 -12.25 -36.53
C ALA A 16 -8.22 -12.15 -35.83
N GLY A 17 -9.15 -13.06 -36.15
CA GLY A 17 -10.46 -13.14 -35.49
C GLY A 17 -10.36 -13.47 -34.00
N ILE A 18 -9.48 -14.40 -33.62
CA ILE A 18 -9.22 -14.75 -32.21
C ILE A 18 -8.61 -13.56 -31.46
N ALA A 19 -7.65 -12.86 -32.05
CA ALA A 19 -7.04 -11.68 -31.44
C ALA A 19 -8.06 -10.54 -31.22
N LEU A 20 -8.95 -10.31 -32.19
CA LEU A 20 -10.02 -9.31 -32.07
C LEU A 20 -11.06 -9.70 -31.01
N ALA A 21 -11.45 -10.98 -30.95
CA ALA A 21 -12.36 -11.49 -29.92
C ALA A 21 -11.74 -11.39 -28.52
N ALA A 22 -10.47 -11.78 -28.36
CA ALA A 22 -9.75 -11.70 -27.09
C ALA A 22 -9.69 -10.26 -26.56
N LYS A 23 -9.53 -9.26 -27.43
CA LYS A 23 -9.58 -7.83 -27.04
C LYS A 23 -10.94 -7.45 -26.43
N PHE A 24 -12.04 -8.04 -26.92
CA PHE A 24 -13.39 -7.78 -26.42
C PHE A 24 -13.66 -8.48 -25.08
N PHE A 25 -13.04 -9.65 -24.83
CA PHE A 25 -13.19 -10.38 -23.56
C PHE A 25 -12.19 -9.97 -22.47
N ILE A 26 -11.11 -9.27 -22.81
CA ILE A 26 -10.09 -8.77 -21.86
C ILE A 26 -10.30 -7.28 -21.54
N GLY A 27 -11.15 -6.57 -22.30
CA GLY A 27 -11.60 -5.23 -21.92
C GLY A 27 -12.55 -5.32 -20.72
N GLY A 28 -12.09 -4.92 -19.55
CA GLY A 28 -12.96 -4.78 -18.38
C GLY A 28 -13.98 -3.65 -18.56
N ASP A 29 -15.01 -3.62 -17.73
CA ASP A 29 -16.09 -2.62 -17.79
C ASP A 29 -15.54 -1.18 -17.80
N GLU A 30 -15.74 -0.47 -18.90
CA GLU A 30 -15.26 0.90 -19.10
C GLU A 30 -15.97 1.96 -18.24
N ASP A 31 -17.15 1.62 -17.71
CA ASP A 31 -18.05 2.50 -16.95
C ASP A 31 -18.01 2.24 -15.43
N ALA A 32 -16.89 1.76 -14.88
CA ALA A 32 -16.73 1.54 -13.44
C ALA A 32 -16.24 2.80 -12.70
N TRP A 33 -16.57 2.91 -11.41
CA TRP A 33 -15.94 3.91 -10.53
C TRP A 33 -14.44 3.66 -10.43
N LEU A 34 -13.63 4.68 -10.71
CA LEU A 34 -12.16 4.60 -10.60
C LEU A 34 -11.71 5.19 -9.28
N CYS A 35 -10.70 4.56 -8.67
CA CYS A 35 -10.05 5.14 -7.50
C CYS A 35 -8.86 5.99 -7.95
N ASP A 36 -8.91 7.29 -7.64
CA ASP A 36 -7.80 8.21 -7.84
C ASP A 36 -7.52 8.96 -6.53
N ASN A 37 -6.29 8.91 -6.04
CA ASN A 37 -5.88 9.57 -4.79
C ASN A 37 -6.78 9.28 -3.57
N GLY A 38 -7.31 8.06 -3.47
CA GLY A 38 -8.21 7.66 -2.38
C GLY A 38 -9.65 8.17 -2.50
N GLN A 39 -9.99 8.82 -3.62
CA GLN A 39 -11.35 9.27 -3.92
C GLN A 39 -11.93 8.50 -5.11
N TRP A 40 -13.22 8.19 -5.01
CA TRP A 40 -13.96 7.63 -6.13
C TRP A 40 -14.21 8.72 -7.17
N VAL A 41 -13.68 8.53 -8.36
CA VAL A 41 -13.89 9.38 -9.53
C VAL A 41 -14.83 8.66 -10.49
N ARG A 42 -15.83 9.39 -11.00
CA ARG A 42 -16.72 8.85 -12.05
C ARG A 42 -15.93 8.69 -13.34
N HIS A 43 -15.90 7.48 -13.88
CA HIS A 43 -15.44 7.22 -15.24
C HIS A 43 -16.63 6.73 -16.07
N GLY A 44 -16.90 7.40 -17.19
CA GLY A 44 -18.08 7.11 -18.01
C GLY A 44 -19.40 7.34 -17.26
N HIS A 45 -20.35 6.40 -17.40
CA HIS A 45 -21.66 6.44 -16.74
C HIS A 45 -21.90 5.21 -15.85
N PRO A 46 -21.29 5.17 -14.65
CA PRO A 46 -21.48 4.04 -13.75
C PRO A 46 -22.96 3.91 -13.37
N SER A 47 -23.53 2.77 -13.74
CA SER A 47 -24.91 2.38 -13.43
C SER A 47 -25.06 1.96 -11.96
N ALA A 48 -23.96 1.52 -11.33
CA ALA A 48 -23.90 1.25 -9.90
C ALA A 48 -23.73 2.55 -9.08
N PRO A 49 -24.38 2.67 -7.90
CA PRO A 49 -24.12 3.77 -6.99
C PRO A 49 -22.65 3.78 -6.54
N MET A 50 -22.14 4.97 -6.20
CA MET A 50 -20.78 5.11 -5.68
C MET A 50 -20.59 4.23 -4.44
N PRO A 51 -19.49 3.47 -4.33
CA PRO A 51 -19.23 2.67 -3.14
C PRO A 51 -19.11 3.55 -1.89
N ALA A 52 -19.69 3.08 -0.78
CA ALA A 52 -19.67 3.81 0.50
C ALA A 52 -18.33 3.68 1.25
N SER A 53 -17.59 2.59 1.02
CA SER A 53 -16.25 2.40 1.56
C SER A 53 -15.25 3.21 0.74
N GLY A 54 -14.32 3.91 1.42
CA GLY A 54 -13.20 4.59 0.77
C GLY A 54 -12.36 3.64 -0.09
N CYS A 55 -11.77 4.17 -1.15
CA CYS A 55 -10.94 3.41 -2.08
C CYS A 55 -9.45 3.65 -1.81
N GLY A 56 -8.58 2.79 -2.34
CA GLY A 56 -7.12 3.01 -2.27
C GLY A 56 -6.48 2.70 -0.93
N VAL A 57 -7.25 2.34 0.09
CA VAL A 57 -6.71 1.88 1.37
C VAL A 57 -6.30 0.41 1.25
N SER A 58 -5.11 0.17 0.71
CA SER A 58 -4.47 -1.13 0.91
C SER A 58 -3.98 -1.20 2.36
N PRO A 59 -4.30 -2.24 3.14
CA PRO A 59 -3.73 -2.46 4.48
C PRO A 59 -2.18 -2.52 4.50
N SER A 60 -1.55 -2.41 3.32
CA SER A 60 -0.11 -2.51 3.10
C SER A 60 0.63 -1.16 3.01
N GLU A 61 -0.03 0.01 3.01
CA GLU A 61 0.69 1.30 2.92
C GLU A 61 1.23 1.86 4.26
N SER A 62 0.87 1.27 5.40
CA SER A 62 1.60 1.49 6.65
C SER A 62 2.75 0.50 6.85
N ALA A 63 3.02 -0.37 5.87
CA ALA A 63 4.04 -1.42 5.93
C ALA A 63 5.22 -1.19 4.98
N GLN A 64 5.41 0.03 4.43
CA GLN A 64 6.74 0.48 4.03
C GLN A 64 7.59 0.82 5.27
N ALA A 65 7.65 -0.12 6.21
CA ALA A 65 8.72 -0.22 7.18
C ALA A 65 9.95 -0.72 6.42
N GLY A 66 10.73 0.22 5.87
CA GLY A 66 12.17 -0.01 5.74
C GLY A 66 12.68 -0.51 7.10
N LEU A 67 13.69 -1.40 7.08
CA LEU A 67 14.32 -2.04 8.24
C LEU A 67 13.90 -1.42 9.59
N ALA A 68 13.19 -2.19 10.42
CA ALA A 68 12.63 -1.70 11.68
C ALA A 68 13.65 -0.88 12.47
N ASN A 69 13.25 0.31 12.94
CA ASN A 69 14.11 1.19 13.72
C ASN A 69 14.67 0.45 14.95
N PRO A 70 15.99 0.25 15.06
CA PRO A 70 16.59 -0.50 16.17
C PRO A 70 16.26 0.08 17.56
N ALA A 71 16.13 1.41 17.67
CA ALA A 71 15.76 2.07 18.92
C ALA A 71 14.31 1.74 19.31
N SER A 72 13.38 1.81 18.35
CA SER A 72 11.98 1.44 18.57
C SER A 72 11.82 -0.03 18.94
N VAL A 73 12.54 -0.93 18.24
CA VAL A 73 12.55 -2.37 18.54
C VAL A 73 13.11 -2.62 19.95
N ASN A 74 14.19 -1.96 20.33
CA ASN A 74 14.75 -2.07 21.68
C ASN A 74 13.78 -1.61 22.76
N CYS A 75 13.06 -0.50 22.55
CA CYS A 75 12.03 -0.03 23.48
C CYS A 75 10.95 -1.10 23.72
N ILE A 76 10.37 -1.64 22.63
CA ILE A 76 9.31 -2.65 22.71
C ILE A 76 9.81 -3.92 23.39
N ASN A 77 11.03 -4.37 23.06
CA ASN A 77 11.65 -5.55 23.69
C ASN A 77 11.90 -5.38 25.19
N LYS A 78 12.02 -4.13 25.67
CA LYS A 78 12.15 -3.79 27.10
C LYS A 78 10.80 -3.52 27.77
N GLY A 79 9.70 -3.81 27.09
CA GLY A 79 8.33 -3.65 27.61
C GLY A 79 7.81 -2.21 27.58
N GLY A 80 8.49 -1.31 26.85
CA GLY A 80 8.02 0.06 26.64
C GLY A 80 7.08 0.19 25.45
N GLN A 81 6.33 1.29 25.42
CA GLN A 81 5.49 1.71 24.30
C GLN A 81 6.11 2.92 23.61
N ILE A 82 6.04 2.97 22.28
CA ILE A 82 6.54 4.10 21.51
C ILE A 82 5.47 5.19 21.37
N GLU A 83 5.85 6.41 21.71
CA GLU A 83 5.10 7.63 21.45
C GLU A 83 5.92 8.54 20.54
N ILE A 84 5.39 8.89 19.37
CA ILE A 84 6.02 9.88 18.50
C ILE A 84 5.55 11.27 18.93
N ARG A 85 6.49 12.17 19.21
CA ARG A 85 6.22 13.57 19.51
C ARG A 85 6.74 14.44 18.37
N THR A 86 5.96 15.45 18.01
CA THR A 86 6.30 16.41 16.97
C THR A 86 6.59 17.77 17.60
N ASP A 87 7.69 18.41 17.23
CA ASP A 87 8.05 19.76 17.68
C ASP A 87 7.37 20.86 16.83
N GLU A 88 7.54 22.12 17.23
CA GLU A 88 6.98 23.29 16.53
C GLU A 88 7.54 23.48 15.11
N ALA A 89 8.72 22.91 14.83
CA ALA A 89 9.35 22.92 13.51
C ALA A 89 8.95 21.71 12.64
N GLY A 90 8.11 20.81 13.16
CA GLY A 90 7.67 19.59 12.48
C GLY A 90 8.63 18.39 12.61
N GLY A 91 9.69 18.50 13.40
CA GLY A 91 10.59 17.40 13.73
C GLY A 91 9.90 16.35 14.59
N GLN A 92 10.10 15.06 14.28
CA GLN A 92 9.52 13.95 15.03
C GLN A 92 10.59 13.21 15.83
N ALA A 93 10.30 12.93 17.10
CA ALA A 93 11.15 12.13 17.98
C ALA A 93 10.33 11.03 18.65
N GLY A 94 10.90 9.82 18.75
CA GLY A 94 10.27 8.69 19.43
C GLY A 94 10.62 8.69 20.92
N PHE A 95 9.62 8.47 21.76
CA PHE A 95 9.78 8.32 23.20
C PHE A 95 9.30 6.93 23.62
N CYS A 96 10.15 6.23 24.37
CA CYS A 96 9.84 4.98 25.02
C CYS A 96 9.19 5.25 26.39
N LYS A 97 7.92 4.88 26.54
CA LYS A 97 7.14 4.99 27.78
C LYS A 97 7.01 3.66 28.48
N PHE A 98 7.30 3.62 29.76
CA PHE A 98 7.24 2.41 30.58
C PHE A 98 6.03 2.44 31.52
N THR A 99 5.61 1.27 31.99
CA THR A 99 4.44 1.11 32.87
C THR A 99 4.63 1.73 34.26
N ASP A 100 5.88 1.96 34.67
CA ASP A 100 6.24 2.66 35.90
C ASP A 100 6.14 4.19 35.77
N GLY A 101 5.78 4.70 34.57
CA GLY A 101 5.69 6.11 34.26
C GLY A 101 7.02 6.76 33.86
N SER A 102 8.13 6.02 33.87
CA SER A 102 9.38 6.52 33.32
C SER A 102 9.28 6.63 31.80
N GLU A 103 9.94 7.65 31.25
CA GLU A 103 10.03 7.85 29.80
C GLU A 103 11.45 8.25 29.40
N CYS A 104 11.87 7.76 28.24
CA CYS A 104 13.15 8.07 27.63
C CYS A 104 12.96 8.32 26.14
N GLU A 105 13.70 9.25 25.54
CA GLU A 105 13.82 9.30 24.09
C GLU A 105 14.43 7.97 23.60
N GLU A 106 13.91 7.40 22.50
CA GLU A 106 14.18 6.01 22.11
C GLU A 106 15.66 5.76 21.79
N TRP A 107 16.34 6.74 21.19
CA TRP A 107 17.78 6.63 20.86
C TRP A 107 18.66 6.82 22.09
N ALA A 108 18.29 7.73 23.00
CA ALA A 108 18.96 7.89 24.29
C ALA A 108 18.85 6.60 25.12
N PHE A 109 17.68 5.95 25.11
CA PHE A 109 17.49 4.64 25.75
C PHE A 109 18.33 3.54 25.09
N PHE A 110 18.34 3.48 23.76
CA PHE A 110 19.14 2.52 22.99
C PHE A 110 20.65 2.62 23.27
N ARG A 111 21.17 3.85 23.46
CA ARG A 111 22.58 4.10 23.79
C ARG A 111 22.90 3.99 25.29
N GLY A 112 21.90 3.80 26.15
CA GLY A 112 22.08 3.79 27.61
C GLY A 112 22.37 5.16 28.23
N GLU A 113 22.07 6.25 27.50
CA GLU A 113 22.14 7.64 27.99
C GLU A 113 20.91 8.01 28.82
N CYS A 114 19.85 7.20 28.71
CA CYS A 114 18.65 7.28 29.52
C CYS A 114 18.30 5.89 30.06
N ALA A 115 17.76 5.84 31.28
CA ALA A 115 17.32 4.60 31.91
C ALA A 115 15.80 4.65 32.13
N ALA A 116 15.11 3.56 31.77
CA ALA A 116 13.85 3.22 32.42
C ALA A 116 14.11 3.21 33.93
N SER A 117 13.15 3.59 34.77
CA SER A 117 13.33 3.49 36.23
C SER A 117 13.43 2.02 36.63
N GLN A 118 14.64 1.45 36.48
CA GLN A 118 15.00 0.13 36.91
C GLN A 118 14.92 0.16 38.44
N LYS A 119 13.94 -0.54 39.00
CA LYS A 119 13.97 -0.90 40.41
C LYS A 119 14.73 -2.20 40.60
#